data_AF-A0A7C3EBR9-F1
#
_entry.id   AF-A0A7C3EBR9-F1
#
_cell.length_a   1.000
_cell.length_b   1.000
_cell.length_c   1.000
_cell.angle_alpha   90.00
_cell.angle_beta   90.00
_cell.angle_gamma   90.00
#
_symmetry.space_group_name_H-M   'P 1'
#
loop_
_entity.id
_entity.type
_entity.pdbx_description
1 polymer ?
#
loop_
_entity_poly.entity_id
_entity_poly.type
_entity_poly.pdbx_seq_one_letter_code
_entity_poly.pdbx_strand_id
1 'polypeptide(L)'
;PSLNLSHAVQIYAYVLHRYFTSHELKDIPGTWKPVSQDEIGKLVQTITDSLASIGFYKQAGRDLQERFFRDLFARSGLTQEERTYLEGIFKKIGKLAE
;
A
#
# COMPACT_ATOMS: atom_id res chain seq x y z
N PRO A 1 35.22 17.07 16.36
CA PRO A 1 35.63 15.66 16.21
C PRO A 1 36.13 15.36 14.78
N SER A 2 37.33 14.78 14.65
CA SER A 2 37.93 14.38 13.36
C SER A 2 37.58 12.92 13.03
N LEU A 3 37.21 12.65 11.78
CA LEU A 3 36.98 11.29 11.30
C LEU A 3 38.30 10.59 10.97
N ASN A 4 38.30 9.26 11.09
CA ASN A 4 39.32 8.44 10.45
C ASN A 4 39.23 8.61 8.93
N LEU A 5 40.38 8.60 8.25
CA LEU A 5 40.47 8.77 6.80
C LEU A 5 39.62 7.76 6.03
N SER A 6 39.60 6.48 6.43
CA SER A 6 38.80 5.46 5.76
C SER A 6 37.31 5.74 5.87
N HIS A 7 36.84 6.19 7.03
CA HIS A 7 35.45 6.57 7.23
C HIS A 7 35.08 7.81 6.41
N ALA A 8 35.97 8.80 6.31
CA ALA A 8 35.73 9.98 5.49
C ALA A 8 35.57 9.58 4.01
N VAL A 9 36.50 8.78 3.51
CA VAL A 9 36.44 8.25 2.13
C VAL A 9 35.16 7.44 1.90
N GLN A 10 34.76 6.59 2.84
CA GLN A 10 33.54 5.80 2.72
C GLN A 10 32.28 6.67 2.64
N ILE A 11 32.17 7.71 3.47
CA ILE A 11 31.05 8.66 3.42
C ILE A 11 31.02 9.39 2.08
N TYR A 12 32.14 9.91 1.61
CA TYR A 12 32.20 10.62 0.33
C TYR A 12 31.88 9.70 -0.85
N ALA A 13 32.42 8.48 -0.88
CA ALA A 13 32.13 7.50 -1.91
C ALA A 13 30.63 7.14 -1.93
N TYR A 14 30.01 6.96 -0.76
CA TYR A 14 28.58 6.70 -0.66
C TYR A 14 27.73 7.88 -1.18
N VAL A 15 28.06 9.11 -0.78
CA VAL A 15 27.32 10.32 -1.21
C VAL A 15 27.42 10.51 -2.72
N LEU A 16 28.62 10.36 -3.29
CA LEU A 16 28.84 10.44 -4.73
C LEU A 16 28.08 9.34 -5.48
N HIS A 17 28.21 8.09 -5.03
CA HIS A 17 27.48 6.97 -5.61
C HIS A 17 25.97 7.23 -5.60
N ARG A 18 25.40 7.64 -4.45
CA ARG A 18 23.98 7.95 -4.33
C ARG A 18 23.57 9.12 -5.23
N TYR A 19 24.39 10.16 -5.37
CA TYR A 19 24.10 11.27 -6.28
C TYR A 19 24.07 10.82 -7.74
N PHE A 20 25.09 10.08 -8.21
CA PHE A 20 25.16 9.60 -9.59
C PHE A 20 24.12 8.53 -9.93
N THR A 21 23.80 7.66 -8.98
CA THR A 21 22.78 6.60 -9.16
C THR A 21 21.37 7.05 -8.83
N SER A 22 21.16 8.24 -8.25
CA SER A 22 19.82 8.69 -7.82
C SER A 22 18.80 8.85 -8.95
N HIS A 23 19.23 8.95 -10.20
CA HIS A 23 18.33 8.87 -11.36
C HIS A 23 17.94 7.41 -11.69
N GLU A 24 18.86 6.45 -11.54
CA GLU A 24 18.57 5.02 -11.67
C GLU A 24 17.72 4.49 -10.51
N LEU A 25 17.82 5.11 -9.32
CA LEU A 25 17.01 4.77 -8.15
C LEU A 25 15.54 5.20 -8.24
N LYS A 26 15.17 6.07 -9.20
CA LYS A 26 13.78 6.53 -9.36
C LYS A 26 12.92 5.57 -10.19
N ASP A 27 13.55 4.80 -11.08
CA ASP A 27 12.90 3.87 -11.99
C ASP A 27 13.53 2.47 -11.88
N ILE A 28 13.87 2.02 -10.67
CA ILE A 28 14.28 0.61 -10.48
C ILE A 28 13.03 -0.24 -10.71
N PRO A 29 13.03 -1.17 -11.69
CA PRO A 29 11.97 -2.16 -11.80
C PRO A 29 11.82 -2.90 -10.47
N GLY A 30 10.61 -2.94 -9.91
CA GLY A 30 10.35 -3.49 -8.58
C GLY A 30 10.39 -2.47 -7.42
N THR A 31 10.48 -1.17 -7.69
CA THR A 31 10.32 -0.16 -6.64
C THR A 31 8.88 -0.16 -6.14
N TRP A 32 8.70 -0.44 -4.86
CA TRP A 32 7.41 -0.41 -4.19
C TRP A 32 6.77 0.99 -4.33
N LYS A 33 5.57 1.03 -4.90
CA LYS A 33 4.77 2.25 -5.07
C LYS A 33 3.40 2.05 -4.43
N PRO A 34 3.11 2.73 -3.31
CA PRO A 34 1.82 2.59 -2.65
C PRO A 34 0.72 3.27 -3.47
N VAL A 35 -0.49 2.73 -3.39
CA VAL A 35 -1.69 3.34 -3.97
C VAL A 35 -2.07 4.63 -3.23
N SER A 36 -2.80 5.51 -3.92
CA SER A 36 -3.30 6.76 -3.33
C SER A 36 -4.41 6.52 -2.30
N GLN A 37 -4.64 7.52 -1.43
CA GLN A 37 -5.72 7.45 -0.43
C GLN A 37 -7.12 7.31 -1.05
N ASP A 38 -7.34 7.92 -2.22
CA ASP A 38 -8.60 7.79 -2.97
C ASP A 38 -8.81 6.34 -3.44
N GLU A 39 -7.76 5.69 -3.94
CA GLU A 39 -7.81 4.28 -4.35
C GLU A 39 -8.04 3.34 -3.17
N ILE A 40 -7.47 3.63 -2.00
CA ILE A 40 -7.77 2.91 -0.76
C ILE A 40 -9.25 3.06 -0.39
N GLY A 41 -9.80 4.28 -0.47
CA GLY A 41 -11.21 4.53 -0.23
C GLY A 41 -12.13 3.70 -1.13
N LYS A 42 -11.82 3.65 -2.44
CA LYS A 42 -12.56 2.84 -3.42
C LYS A 42 -12.47 1.32 -3.14
N LEU A 43 -11.29 0.84 -2.75
CA LEU A 43 -11.12 -0.56 -2.34
C LEU A 43 -12.00 -0.88 -1.13
N VAL A 44 -11.94 -0.06 -0.09
CA VAL A 44 -12.73 -0.24 1.15
C VAL A 44 -14.23 -0.26 0.84
N GLN A 45 -14.69 0.66 -0.01
CA GLN A 45 -16.08 0.69 -0.47
C GLN A 45 -16.45 -0.63 -1.18
N THR A 46 -15.62 -1.10 -2.11
CA THR A 46 -15.83 -2.36 -2.83
C THR A 46 -15.93 -3.56 -1.88
N ILE A 47 -15.03 -3.65 -0.90
CA ILE A 47 -15.01 -4.71 0.11
C ILE A 47 -16.29 -4.68 0.93
N THR A 48 -16.66 -3.51 1.46
CA THR A 48 -17.82 -3.37 2.33
C THR A 48 -19.13 -3.55 1.57
N ASP A 49 -19.23 -3.13 0.32
CA ASP A 49 -20.39 -3.43 -0.53
C ASP A 49 -20.52 -4.92 -0.83
N SER A 50 -19.40 -5.61 -1.11
CA SER A 50 -19.41 -7.06 -1.33
C SER A 50 -19.79 -7.85 -0.07
N LEU A 51 -19.41 -7.37 1.12
CA LEU A 51 -19.86 -7.95 2.39
C LEU A 51 -21.34 -7.65 2.65
N ALA A 52 -21.80 -6.45 2.31
CA ALA A 52 -23.20 -6.08 2.45
C ALA A 52 -24.11 -6.93 1.55
N SER A 53 -23.69 -7.20 0.30
CA SER A 53 -24.50 -7.98 -0.65
C SER A 53 -24.78 -9.40 -0.16
N ILE A 54 -23.88 -9.99 0.65
CA ILE A 54 -24.06 -11.32 1.24
C ILE A 54 -24.74 -11.31 2.61
N GLY A 55 -25.25 -10.16 3.06
CA GLY A 55 -25.94 -10.02 4.35
C GLY A 55 -25.01 -10.06 5.58
N PHE A 56 -23.73 -9.73 5.42
CA PHE A 56 -22.76 -9.73 6.54
C PHE A 56 -23.16 -8.75 7.66
N TYR A 57 -23.65 -7.56 7.29
CA TYR A 57 -24.05 -6.54 8.26
C TYR A 57 -25.49 -6.76 8.73
N LYS A 58 -25.65 -7.51 9.82
CA LYS A 58 -26.96 -7.68 10.50
C LYS A 58 -27.27 -6.56 11.50
N GLN A 59 -26.26 -5.78 11.89
CA GLN A 59 -26.33 -4.65 12.82
C GLN A 59 -25.47 -3.50 12.31
N ALA A 60 -25.60 -2.32 12.92
CA ALA A 60 -24.70 -1.19 12.65
C ALA A 60 -23.23 -1.57 12.93
N GLY A 61 -22.29 -1.03 12.15
CA GLY A 61 -20.86 -1.35 12.27
C GLY A 61 -20.06 -1.24 10.97
N ARG A 62 -20.75 -1.07 9.84
CA ARG A 62 -20.12 -0.88 8.53
C ARG A 62 -19.16 0.32 8.52
N ASP A 63 -19.56 1.45 9.07
CA ASP A 63 -18.75 2.68 9.15
C ASP A 63 -17.46 2.49 9.97
N LEU A 64 -17.54 1.76 11.09
CA LEU A 64 -16.38 1.41 11.91
C LEU A 64 -15.42 0.50 11.13
N GLN A 65 -15.97 -0.47 10.40
CA GLN A 65 -15.17 -1.39 9.59
C GLN A 65 -14.53 -0.70 8.39
N GLU A 66 -15.23 0.23 7.72
CA GLU A 66 -14.67 1.07 6.67
C GLU A 66 -13.49 1.89 7.18
N ARG A 67 -13.62 2.51 8.36
CA ARG A 67 -12.52 3.24 9.00
C ARG A 67 -11.34 2.31 9.33
N PHE A 68 -11.63 1.15 9.92
CA PHE A 68 -10.61 0.15 10.24
C PHE A 68 -9.81 -0.27 9.00
N PHE A 69 -10.49 -0.65 7.91
CA PHE A 69 -9.82 -1.09 6.69
C PHE A 69 -9.05 0.03 6.01
N ARG A 70 -9.60 1.25 5.93
CA ARG A 70 -8.90 2.39 5.37
C ARG A 70 -7.59 2.66 6.12
N ASP A 71 -7.65 2.69 7.45
CA ASP A 71 -6.49 2.98 8.28
C ASP A 71 -5.46 1.84 8.24
N LEU A 72 -5.92 0.58 8.12
CA LEU A 72 -5.06 -0.59 7.95
C LEU A 72 -4.30 -0.54 6.61
N PHE A 73 -5.01 -0.35 5.49
CA PHE A 73 -4.41 -0.32 4.15
C PHE A 73 -3.52 0.90 3.93
N ALA A 74 -3.85 2.04 4.54
CA ALA A 74 -3.01 3.23 4.50
C ALA A 74 -1.65 2.97 5.15
N ARG A 75 -1.60 2.23 6.27
CA ARG A 75 -0.35 1.90 6.97
C ARG A 75 0.43 0.76 6.33
N SER A 76 -0.24 -0.17 5.64
CA SER A 76 0.45 -1.23 4.90
C SER A 76 1.16 -0.70 3.65
N GLY A 77 0.77 0.48 3.16
CA GLY A 77 1.20 1.05 1.89
C GLY A 77 0.99 0.06 0.74
N LEU A 78 -0.26 -0.39 0.64
CA LEU A 78 -0.73 -1.34 -0.36
C LEU A 78 -0.28 -0.95 -1.78
N THR A 79 0.22 -1.91 -2.55
CA THR A 79 0.54 -1.72 -3.97
C THR A 79 -0.69 -1.89 -4.87
N GLN A 80 -0.56 -1.50 -6.13
CA GLN A 80 -1.65 -1.64 -7.10
C GLN A 80 -2.03 -3.11 -7.37
N GLU A 81 -1.06 -4.01 -7.36
CA GLU A 81 -1.28 -5.45 -7.55
C GLU A 81 -2.06 -6.04 -6.38
N GLU A 82 -1.64 -5.74 -5.15
CA GLU A 82 -2.33 -6.19 -3.93
C GLU A 82 -3.75 -5.63 -3.86
N ARG A 83 -3.95 -4.36 -4.24
CA ARG A 83 -5.30 -3.76 -4.34
C ARG A 83 -6.20 -4.54 -5.29
N THR A 84 -5.70 -4.81 -6.50
CA THR A 84 -6.46 -5.53 -7.53
C THR A 84 -6.79 -6.94 -7.09
N TYR A 85 -5.84 -7.62 -6.42
CA TYR A 85 -6.04 -8.95 -5.88
C TYR A 85 -7.11 -8.97 -4.77
N LEU A 86 -7.04 -8.03 -3.81
CA LEU A 86 -8.05 -7.87 -2.76
C LEU A 86 -9.44 -7.55 -3.33
N GLU A 87 -9.53 -6.61 -4.27
CA GLU A 87 -10.80 -6.33 -4.97
C GLU A 87 -11.37 -7.61 -5.60
N GLY A 88 -10.52 -8.41 -6.25
CA GLY A 88 -10.92 -9.66 -6.88
C GLY A 88 -11.47 -10.68 -5.89
N ILE A 89 -10.87 -10.83 -4.72
CA ILE A 89 -11.34 -11.74 -3.67
C ILE A 89 -12.75 -11.33 -3.21
N PHE A 90 -12.95 -10.07 -2.83
CA PHE A 90 -14.23 -9.63 -2.27
C PHE A 90 -15.34 -9.57 -3.32
N LYS A 91 -15.04 -9.14 -4.55
CA LYS A 91 -16.00 -9.23 -5.67
C LYS A 91 -16.43 -10.67 -5.93
N LYS A 92 -15.53 -11.65 -5.83
CA LYS A 92 -15.88 -13.08 -5.95
C LYS A 92 -16.77 -13.53 -4.79
N ILE A 93 -16.44 -13.15 -3.56
CA ILE A 93 -17.26 -13.46 -2.37
C ILE A 93 -18.69 -12.93 -2.55
N GLY A 94 -18.84 -11.68 -2.99
CA GLY A 94 -20.15 -11.06 -3.23
C GLY A 94 -21.02 -11.82 -4.21
N LYS A 95 -20.41 -12.43 -5.24
CA LYS A 95 -21.09 -13.23 -6.27
C LYS A 95 -21.41 -14.66 -5.84
N LEU A 96 -20.77 -15.20 -4.80
CA LEU A 96 -21.00 -16.57 -4.34
C LEU A 96 -22.31 -16.72 -3.54
N ALA A 97 -22.94 -15.61 -3.15
CA ALA A 97 -24.22 -15.60 -2.46
C ALA A 97 -25.43 -15.36 -3.38
N GLU A 98 -25.19 -15.10 -4.68
CA GLU A 98 -26.22 -15.14 -5.74
C GLU A 98 -26.44 -16.57 -6.23
#